data_AF-A0AAD8NWF4-F1
#
_entry.id   AF-A0AAD8NWF4-F1
#
_cell.length_a   1.000
_cell.length_b   1.000
_cell.length_c   1.000
_cell.angle_alpha   90.00
_cell.angle_beta   90.00
_cell.angle_gamma   90.00
#
_symmetry.space_group_name_H-M   'P 1'
#
loop_
_entity.id
_entity.type
_entity.pdbx_description
1 polymer ?
#
loop_
_entity_poly.entity_id
_entity_poly.type
_entity_poly.pdbx_seq_one_letter_code
_entity_poly.pdbx_strand_id
1 'polypeptide(L)'
;MEKRWEVDIDERKCTCRRWQAKEVAPMPTKDQWMHIDTEEKRHPATIKRSPRRPRNNRIKPNDETKRKQQCQRCHQYGHHQQTCKNAESQD
;
A
#
# COMPACT_ATOMS: atom_id res chain seq x y z
N MET A 1 44.96 1.49 22.57
CA MET A 1 44.96 2.95 22.33
C MET A 1 43.99 3.22 21.19
N GLU A 2 42.81 3.71 21.53
CA GLU A 2 41.74 4.00 20.57
C GLU A 2 42.15 5.24 19.76
N LYS A 3 42.27 5.11 18.43
CA LYS A 3 42.65 6.24 17.58
C LYS A 3 41.51 7.25 17.59
N ARG A 4 41.67 8.34 18.35
CA ARG A 4 40.74 9.47 18.35
C ARG A 4 41.01 10.31 17.10
N TRP A 5 40.02 10.34 16.21
CA TRP A 5 40.06 11.16 15.01
C TRP A 5 39.52 12.54 15.32
N GLU A 6 40.26 13.56 14.94
CA GLU A 6 39.80 14.94 14.95
C GLU A 6 38.95 15.20 13.69
N VAL A 7 37.79 15.82 13.90
CA VAL A 7 36.79 16.16 12.89
C VAL A 7 36.55 17.65 12.96
N ASP A 8 36.87 18.35 11.87
CA ASP A 8 36.49 19.73 11.64
C ASP A 8 35.24 19.76 10.75
N ILE A 9 34.12 20.21 11.32
CA ILE A 9 32.82 20.22 10.67
C ILE A 9 32.72 21.38 9.67
N ASP A 10 33.33 22.52 9.99
CA ASP A 10 33.25 23.73 9.17
C ASP A 10 34.05 23.56 7.88
N GLU A 11 35.22 22.92 7.97
CA GLU A 11 36.05 22.61 6.81
C GLU A 11 35.71 21.25 6.16
N ARG A 12 34.79 20.48 6.75
CA ARG A 12 34.44 19.09 6.34
C ARG A 12 35.66 18.17 6.24
N LYS A 13 36.64 18.36 7.13
CA LYS A 13 37.90 17.59 7.14
C LYS A 13 37.91 16.63 8.32
N CYS A 14 38.22 15.38 8.04
CA CYS A 14 38.51 14.38 9.07
C CYS A 14 39.89 13.80 8.87
N THR A 15 40.66 13.75 9.95
CA THR A 15 41.97 13.07 10.02
C THR A 15 41.88 11.58 9.67
N CYS A 16 40.70 10.98 9.84
CA CYS A 16 40.39 9.61 9.48
C CYS A 16 40.36 9.32 7.97
N ARG A 17 40.40 10.34 7.09
CA ARG A 17 40.23 10.28 5.62
C ARG A 17 38.94 9.60 5.11
N ARG A 18 38.13 8.99 5.98
CA ARG A 18 36.86 8.31 5.67
C ARG A 18 35.75 9.28 5.27
N TRP A 19 35.76 10.47 5.85
CA TRP A 19 34.71 11.49 5.75
C TRP A 19 35.02 12.61 4.75
N GLN A 20 36.06 12.46 3.92
CA GLN A 20 36.33 13.41 2.84
C GLN A 20 35.20 13.32 1.81
N ALA A 21 34.16 14.15 1.99
CA ALA A 21 33.05 14.26 1.08
C ALA A 21 33.58 14.89 -0.22
N LYS A 22 33.69 14.07 -1.28
CA LYS A 22 33.85 14.59 -2.63
C LYS A 22 32.60 15.40 -2.97
N GLU A 23 32.79 16.51 -3.68
CA GLU A 23 31.68 17.33 -4.14
C GLU A 23 30.64 16.46 -4.85
N VAL A 24 29.45 16.37 -4.25
CA VAL A 24 28.32 15.69 -4.88
C VAL A 24 27.70 16.72 -5.80
N ALA A 25 27.77 16.46 -7.11
CA ALA A 25 27.09 17.30 -8.08
C ALA A 25 25.58 17.38 -7.75
N PRO A 26 24.95 18.55 -7.95
CA PRO A 26 23.51 18.67 -7.74
C PRO A 26 22.74 17.70 -8.64
N MET A 27 21.59 17.23 -8.15
CA MET A 27 20.67 16.44 -8.97
C MET A 27 20.28 17.26 -10.22
N PRO A 28 20.42 16.70 -11.43
CA PRO A 28 20.06 17.40 -12.66
C PRO A 28 18.55 17.68 -12.71
N THR A 29 18.16 18.79 -13.34
CA THR A 29 16.76 19.14 -13.59
C THR A 29 16.09 18.11 -14.49
N LYS A 30 14.75 18.03 -14.43
CA LYS A 30 13.96 17.06 -15.19
C LYS A 30 14.29 17.05 -16.69
N ASP A 31 14.64 18.21 -17.23
CA ASP A 31 14.98 18.39 -18.65
C ASP A 31 16.30 17.70 -19.07
N GLN A 32 17.16 17.38 -18.11
CA GLN A 32 18.43 16.68 -18.33
C GLN A 32 18.33 15.17 -18.09
N TRP A 33 17.14 14.67 -17.77
CA TRP A 33 16.97 13.23 -17.54
C TRP A 33 17.01 12.49 -18.87
N MET A 34 17.93 11.55 -18.97
CA MET A 34 18.04 10.64 -20.10
C MET A 34 16.77 9.78 -20.20
N HIS A 35 16.01 9.98 -21.27
CA HIS A 35 14.92 9.09 -21.66
C HIS A 35 15.51 7.80 -22.20
N ILE A 36 15.56 6.78 -21.35
CA ILE A 36 15.97 5.43 -21.75
C ILE A 36 14.71 4.73 -22.23
N ASP A 37 14.50 4.69 -23.55
CA ASP A 37 13.44 3.90 -24.18
C ASP A 37 13.86 2.43 -24.19
N THR A 38 13.84 1.81 -23.02
CA THR A 38 14.00 0.37 -22.90
C THR A 38 12.70 -0.28 -23.38
N GLU A 39 12.72 -0.84 -24.59
CA GLU A 39 11.61 -1.58 -25.21
C GLU A 39 11.26 -2.89 -24.47
N GLU A 40 11.99 -3.20 -23.40
CA GLU A 40 11.65 -4.26 -22.45
C GLU A 40 10.55 -3.79 -21.49
N LYS A 41 9.32 -4.27 -21.74
CA LYS A 41 8.18 -4.05 -20.84
C LYS A 41 8.49 -4.64 -19.47
N ARG A 42 8.92 -3.81 -18.52
CA ARG A 42 9.02 -4.20 -17.11
C ARG A 42 7.62 -4.45 -16.57
N HIS A 43 7.23 -5.72 -16.57
CA HIS A 43 5.99 -6.14 -15.95
C HIS A 43 6.08 -5.96 -14.43
N PRO A 44 5.00 -5.50 -13.78
CA PRO A 44 4.97 -5.46 -12.32
C PRO A 44 5.22 -6.87 -11.79
N ALA A 45 6.02 -6.98 -10.73
CA ALA A 45 6.23 -8.27 -10.09
C ALA A 45 4.87 -8.86 -9.67
N THR A 46 4.66 -10.13 -9.99
CA THR A 46 3.46 -10.89 -9.58
C THR A 46 3.53 -11.19 -8.07
N ILE A 47 3.47 -10.14 -7.25
CA ILE A 47 3.51 -10.25 -5.79
C ILE A 47 2.10 -10.62 -5.33
N LYS A 48 1.95 -11.86 -4.84
CA LYS A 48 0.73 -12.27 -4.14
C LYS A 48 0.63 -11.51 -2.82
N ARG A 49 -0.60 -11.16 -2.41
CA ARG A 49 -0.83 -10.54 -1.10
C ARG A 49 -0.43 -11.54 -0.01
N SER A 50 0.29 -11.07 1.01
CA SER A 50 0.62 -11.90 2.16
C SER A 50 -0.66 -12.39 2.86
N PRO A 51 -0.64 -13.60 3.43
CA PRO A 51 -1.71 -14.04 4.32
C PRO A 51 -1.95 -12.98 5.39
N ARG A 52 -3.22 -12.70 5.71
CA ARG A 52 -3.69 -11.70 6.69
C ARG A 52 -3.68 -10.23 6.28
N ARG A 53 -3.04 -9.82 5.17
CA ARG A 53 -3.18 -8.42 4.71
C ARG A 53 -4.65 -8.15 4.32
N PRO A 54 -5.31 -7.12 4.87
CA PRO A 54 -6.69 -6.81 4.53
C PRO A 54 -6.89 -6.76 3.02
N ARG A 55 -7.96 -7.41 2.55
CA ARG A 55 -8.37 -7.33 1.16
C ARG A 55 -8.82 -5.89 0.90
N ASN A 56 -8.51 -5.38 -0.29
CA ASN A 56 -9.02 -4.06 -0.69
C ASN A 56 -10.48 -4.26 -1.09
N ASN A 57 -11.36 -4.37 -0.09
CA ASN A 57 -12.78 -4.38 -0.28
C ASN A 57 -13.25 -2.93 -0.29
N ARG A 58 -14.18 -2.60 -1.19
CA ARG A 58 -14.81 -1.28 -1.22
C ARG A 58 -15.44 -0.97 0.14
N ILE A 59 -15.04 0.12 0.77
CA ILE A 59 -15.76 0.69 1.92
C ILE A 59 -17.03 1.31 1.36
N LYS A 60 -18.20 0.80 1.77
CA LYS A 60 -19.49 1.30 1.29
C LYS A 60 -19.80 2.64 1.98
N PRO A 61 -20.22 3.68 1.24
CA PRO A 61 -20.68 4.93 1.85
C PRO A 61 -22.02 4.70 2.58
N ASN A 62 -22.35 5.57 3.54
CA ASN A 62 -23.57 5.43 4.35
C ASN A 62 -24.86 5.52 3.50
N ASP A 63 -24.80 6.26 2.39
CA ASP A 63 -25.90 6.43 1.44
C ASP A 63 -26.20 5.17 0.62
N GLU A 64 -25.27 4.21 0.55
CA GLU A 64 -25.47 2.98 -0.21
C GLU A 64 -26.41 2.02 0.54
N THR A 65 -27.57 1.73 -0.05
CA THR A 65 -28.58 0.87 0.57
C THR A 65 -28.02 -0.52 0.87
N LYS A 66 -28.12 -0.93 2.14
CA LYS A 66 -27.81 -2.30 2.55
C LYS A 66 -28.89 -3.21 2.00
N ARG A 67 -28.51 -4.17 1.14
CA ARG A 67 -29.43 -5.22 0.68
C ARG A 67 -29.99 -5.95 1.89
N LYS A 68 -31.30 -5.86 2.09
CA LYS A 68 -32.01 -6.63 3.12
C LYS A 68 -32.11 -8.07 2.64
N GLN A 69 -31.79 -9.02 3.51
CA GLN A 69 -31.92 -10.44 3.20
C GLN A 69 -33.41 -10.81 3.22
N GLN A 70 -33.89 -11.43 2.15
CA GLN A 70 -35.24 -11.96 2.02
C GLN A 70 -35.24 -13.45 2.33
N CYS A 71 -36.14 -13.88 3.22
CA CYS A 71 -36.29 -15.27 3.58
C CYS A 71 -36.90 -16.07 2.42
N GLN A 72 -36.28 -17.17 1.99
CA GLN A 72 -36.78 -18.03 0.91
C GLN A 72 -38.03 -18.85 1.29
N ARG A 73 -38.44 -18.88 2.56
CA ARG A 73 -39.59 -19.65 3.04
C ARG A 73 -40.87 -18.82 3.18
N CYS A 74 -40.75 -17.59 3.67
CA CYS A 74 -41.90 -16.71 3.92
C CYS A 74 -41.83 -15.37 3.16
N HIS A 75 -40.77 -15.17 2.37
CA HIS A 75 -40.52 -13.99 1.55
C HIS A 75 -40.46 -12.66 2.31
N GLN A 76 -40.41 -12.71 3.65
CA GLN A 76 -40.23 -11.55 4.51
C GLN A 76 -38.76 -11.21 4.71
N TYR A 77 -38.48 -9.93 4.98
CA TYR A 77 -37.12 -9.42 5.19
C TYR A 77 -36.68 -9.53 6.65
N GLY A 78 -35.36 -9.58 6.87
CA GLY A 78 -34.76 -9.42 8.20
C GLY A 78 -34.38 -10.73 8.91
N HIS A 79 -34.58 -11.88 8.28
CA HIS A 79 -34.13 -13.17 8.80
C HIS A 79 -33.73 -14.13 7.68
N HIS A 80 -33.08 -15.23 8.04
CA HIS A 80 -32.71 -16.31 7.12
C HIS A 80 -33.71 -17.45 7.21
N GLN A 81 -33.81 -18.27 6.16
CA GLN A 81 -34.69 -19.44 6.12
C GLN A 81 -34.49 -20.38 7.33
N GLN A 82 -33.25 -20.54 7.78
CA GLN A 82 -32.89 -21.37 8.94
C GLN A 82 -33.45 -20.85 10.26
N THR A 83 -33.63 -19.54 10.39
CA THR A 83 -34.17 -18.88 11.60
C THR A 83 -35.61 -18.40 11.41
N CYS A 84 -36.28 -18.86 10.34
CA CYS A 84 -37.64 -18.47 10.00
C CYS A 84 -38.64 -19.08 10.99
N LYS A 85 -39.30 -18.22 11.77
CA LYS A 85 -40.43 -18.57 12.65
C LYS A 85 -41.79 -18.33 12.00
N ASN A 86 -41.81 -17.69 10.84
CA ASN A 86 -43.04 -17.43 10.10
C ASN A 86 -43.52 -18.71 9.42
N ALA A 87 -44.84 -18.86 9.34
CA ALA A 87 -45.46 -19.84 8.47
C ALA A 87 -45.03 -19.58 7.02
N GLU A 88 -44.99 -20.64 6.22
CA GLU A 88 -44.75 -20.52 4.78
C GLU A 88 -45.78 -19.57 4.17
N SER A 89 -45.32 -18.62 3.36
CA SER A 89 -46.22 -17.73 2.65
C SER A 89 -46.97 -18.56 1.63
N GLN A 90 -48.26 -18.78 1.84
CA GLN A 90 -49.17 -19.25 0.80
C GLN A 90 -49.37 -18.08 -0.17
N ASP A 91 -48.62 -18.09 -1.27
CA ASP A 91 -48.91 -17.33 -2.48
C ASP A 91 -48.98 -18.33 -3.63
#